data_AF-A0A1J4NAJ4-F1
#
_entry.id   AF-A0A1J4NAJ4-F1
#
_cell.length_a   1.000
_cell.length_b   1.000
_cell.length_c   1.000
_cell.angle_alpha   90.00
_cell.angle_beta   90.00
_cell.angle_gamma   90.00
#
_symmetry.space_group_name_H-M   'P 1'
#
loop_
_entity.id
_entity.type
_entity.pdbx_description
1 polymer ?
#
loop_
_entity_poly.entity_id
_entity_poly.type
_entity_poly.pdbx_seq_one_letter_code
_entity_poly.pdbx_strand_id
1 'polypeptide(L)'
;MSRVPDTEELWARLRRFMARWGTVDDTARGLSLTWGEQHWVTEVEITQDELYAYVHEYVNWRIEHGLDTGLENGVDDDRENRLPMPLMDSFGDCFGPQDQAYLRIRLQGLDFVVVPDATP
;
A
#
# COMPACT_ATOMS: atom_id res chain seq x y z
N MET A 1 20.62 8.70 9.98
CA MET A 1 19.29 9.16 9.53
C MET A 1 18.81 8.18 8.48
N SER A 2 17.72 7.46 8.73
CA SER A 2 17.09 6.63 7.69
C SER A 2 16.62 7.55 6.58
N ARG A 3 17.18 7.37 5.39
CA ARG A 3 16.73 8.05 4.17
C ARG A 3 15.42 7.42 3.73
N VAL A 4 14.50 8.21 3.17
CA VAL A 4 13.35 7.66 2.45
C VAL A 4 13.89 6.80 1.29
N PRO A 5 13.51 5.51 1.20
CA PRO A 5 13.92 4.64 0.09
C PRO A 5 13.49 5.25 -1.25
N ASP A 6 14.16 4.90 -2.34
CA ASP A 6 13.75 5.38 -3.65
C ASP A 6 12.41 4.77 -4.10
N THR A 7 11.83 5.35 -5.15
CA THR A 7 10.52 4.98 -5.67
C THR A 7 10.44 3.51 -6.07
N GLU A 8 11.49 2.97 -6.71
CA GLU A 8 11.53 1.57 -7.14
C GLU A 8 11.58 0.61 -5.95
N GLU A 9 12.35 0.96 -4.93
CA GLU A 9 12.46 0.18 -3.70
C GLU A 9 11.14 0.19 -2.92
N LEU A 10 10.50 1.35 -2.76
CA LEU A 10 9.17 1.44 -2.13
C LEU A 10 8.13 0.63 -2.89
N TRP A 11 8.15 0.68 -4.22
CA TRP A 11 7.25 -0.11 -5.07
C TRP A 11 7.46 -1.61 -4.86
N ALA A 12 8.71 -2.06 -4.86
CA ALA A 12 9.06 -3.45 -4.60
C ALA A 12 8.62 -3.90 -3.20
N ARG A 13 8.76 -3.03 -2.18
CA ARG A 13 8.28 -3.31 -0.82
C ARG A 13 6.76 -3.46 -0.76
N LEU A 14 6.01 -2.54 -1.39
CA LEU A 14 4.54 -2.63 -1.47
C LEU A 14 4.10 -3.92 -2.15
N ARG A 15 4.74 -4.30 -3.26
CA ARG A 15 4.44 -5.57 -3.93
C ARG A 15 4.70 -6.78 -3.06
N ARG A 16 5.84 -6.84 -2.36
CA ARG A 16 6.16 -7.95 -1.45
C ARG A 16 5.17 -8.03 -0.30
N PHE A 17 4.80 -6.87 0.27
CA PHE A 17 3.76 -6.78 1.28
C PHE A 17 2.47 -7.40 0.73
N MET A 18 1.93 -6.87 -0.37
CA MET A 18 0.69 -7.36 -1.00
C MET A 18 0.73 -8.86 -1.35
N ALA A 19 1.88 -9.37 -1.80
CA ALA A 19 2.07 -10.76 -2.18
C ALA A 19 1.93 -11.75 -1.02
N ARG A 20 1.88 -11.28 0.23
CA ARG A 20 1.55 -12.10 1.41
C ARG A 20 0.13 -12.65 1.37
N TRP A 21 -0.77 -12.00 0.62
CA TRP A 21 -2.19 -12.32 0.58
C TRP A 21 -2.63 -13.00 -0.72
N GLY A 22 -1.82 -12.94 -1.78
CA GLY A 22 -2.19 -13.45 -3.09
C GLY A 22 -1.19 -13.14 -4.20
N THR A 23 -1.61 -13.30 -5.44
CA THR A 23 -0.80 -12.97 -6.62
C THR A 23 -0.90 -11.49 -6.93
N VAL A 24 0.25 -10.82 -7.14
CA VAL A 24 0.30 -9.38 -7.41
C VAL A 24 0.82 -9.11 -8.82
N ASP A 25 0.01 -8.43 -9.62
CA ASP A 25 0.35 -8.06 -10.99
C ASP A 25 0.39 -6.53 -11.15
N ASP A 26 1.20 -6.03 -12.08
CA ASP A 26 1.11 -4.63 -12.50
C ASP A 26 -0.02 -4.49 -13.52
N THR A 27 -0.83 -3.45 -13.35
CA THR A 27 -1.88 -3.08 -14.30
C THR A 27 -1.61 -1.69 -14.86
N ALA A 28 -2.40 -1.28 -15.87
CA ALA A 28 -2.34 0.08 -16.37
C ALA A 28 -2.71 1.14 -15.32
N ARG A 29 -3.29 0.74 -14.17
CA ARG A 29 -3.77 1.63 -13.12
C ARG A 29 -2.95 1.55 -11.81
N GLY A 30 -2.02 0.61 -11.69
CA GLY A 30 -1.26 0.39 -10.46
C GLY A 30 -0.95 -1.08 -10.23
N LEU A 31 -1.29 -1.60 -9.05
CA LEU A 31 -1.14 -3.02 -8.70
C LEU A 31 -2.51 -3.68 -8.63
N SER A 32 -2.60 -4.95 -9.01
CA SER A 32 -3.74 -5.80 -8.65
C SER A 32 -3.30 -6.88 -7.69
N LEU A 33 -4.23 -7.35 -6.85
CA LEU A 33 -4.07 -8.47 -5.95
C LEU A 33 -5.17 -9.50 -6.24
N THR A 34 -4.78 -10.71 -6.62
CA THR A 34 -5.70 -11.83 -6.81
C THR A 34 -5.62 -12.80 -5.62
N TRP A 35 -6.77 -13.10 -5.02
CA TRP A 35 -6.92 -13.91 -3.81
C TRP A 35 -7.31 -15.36 -4.09
N GLY A 36 -6.61 -16.30 -3.46
CA GLY A 36 -7.03 -17.69 -3.25
C GLY A 36 -7.47 -18.48 -4.51
N GLU A 37 -8.14 -19.61 -4.30
CA GLU A 37 -8.69 -20.46 -5.39
C GLU A 37 -9.95 -19.87 -6.02
N GLN A 38 -10.56 -18.88 -5.39
CA GLN A 38 -11.81 -18.25 -5.83
C GLN A 38 -11.59 -17.09 -6.82
N HIS A 39 -10.33 -16.78 -7.16
CA HIS A 39 -9.93 -15.78 -8.16
C HIS A 39 -10.57 -14.40 -7.97
N TRP A 40 -10.78 -13.97 -6.72
CA TRP A 40 -11.24 -12.61 -6.47
C TRP A 40 -10.09 -11.64 -6.70
N VAL A 41 -10.32 -10.59 -7.47
CA VAL A 41 -9.30 -9.59 -7.81
C VAL A 41 -9.64 -8.29 -7.10
N THR A 42 -8.65 -7.69 -6.45
CA THR A 42 -8.71 -6.35 -5.90
C THR A 42 -7.68 -5.50 -6.62
N GLU A 43 -8.10 -4.44 -7.30
CA GLU A 43 -7.16 -3.50 -7.94
C GLU A 43 -6.81 -2.39 -6.96
N VAL A 44 -5.52 -2.21 -6.69
CA VAL A 44 -4.96 -1.00 -6.05
C VAL A 44 -4.56 -0.01 -7.13
N GLU A 45 -5.36 1.04 -7.29
CA GLU A 45 -5.04 2.23 -8.06
C GLU A 45 -4.12 3.13 -7.23
N ILE A 46 -2.82 2.80 -7.22
CA ILE A 46 -1.76 3.66 -6.71
C ILE A 46 -0.62 3.63 -7.72
N THR A 47 -0.05 4.78 -8.03
CA THR A 47 1.16 4.86 -8.84
C THR A 47 2.41 4.82 -7.98
N GLN A 48 3.54 4.48 -8.59
CA GLN A 48 4.86 4.56 -7.96
C GLN A 48 5.12 5.94 -7.33
N ASP A 49 4.80 7.01 -8.06
CA ASP A 49 5.00 8.38 -7.60
C ASP A 49 4.07 8.75 -6.44
N GLU A 50 2.81 8.31 -6.47
CA GLU A 50 1.86 8.52 -5.36
C GLU A 50 2.31 7.79 -4.09
N LEU A 51 2.81 6.55 -4.22
CA LEU A 51 3.39 5.82 -3.09
C LEU A 51 4.59 6.56 -2.50
N TYR A 52 5.51 7.01 -3.35
CA TYR A 52 6.68 7.74 -2.89
C TYR A 52 6.29 9.06 -2.21
N ALA A 53 5.37 9.82 -2.80
CA ALA A 53 4.86 11.07 -2.23
C ALA A 53 4.23 10.84 -0.86
N TYR A 54 3.37 9.81 -0.71
CA TYR A 54 2.78 9.44 0.57
C TYR A 54 3.84 9.15 1.63
N VAL A 55 4.80 8.26 1.33
CA VAL A 55 5.82 7.85 2.31
C VAL A 55 6.70 9.05 2.69
N HIS A 56 7.04 9.88 1.71
CA HIS A 56 7.83 11.09 1.94
C HIS A 56 7.09 12.10 2.83
N GLU A 57 5.81 12.39 2.56
CA GLU A 57 4.99 13.29 3.40
C GLU A 57 4.82 12.74 4.82
N TYR A 58 4.54 11.45 4.96
CA TYR A 58 4.42 10.79 6.26
C TYR A 58 5.71 10.90 7.09
N VAL A 59 6.87 10.61 6.48
CA VAL A 59 8.18 10.70 7.15
C VAL A 59 8.47 12.14 7.57
N ASN A 60 8.20 13.13 6.71
CA ASN A 60 8.41 14.54 7.04
C ASN A 60 7.51 14.99 8.20
N TRP A 61 6.23 14.65 8.17
CA TRP A 61 5.30 14.95 9.26
C TRP A 61 5.81 14.39 10.59
N ARG A 62 6.34 13.15 10.61
CA ARG A 62 6.90 12.56 11.83
C ARG A 62 8.13 13.32 12.35
N ILE A 63 9.03 13.69 11.45
CA ILE A 63 10.23 14.48 11.78
C ILE A 63 9.83 15.83 12.39
N GLU A 64 8.86 16.53 11.78
CA GLU A 64 8.34 17.81 12.28
C GLU A 64 7.74 17.69 13.69
N HIS A 65 7.21 16.52 14.04
CA HIS A 65 6.63 16.23 15.35
C HIS A 65 7.63 15.57 16.33
N GLY A 66 8.92 15.53 16.00
CA GLY A 66 9.97 14.96 16.86
C GLY A 66 9.88 13.43 17.01
N LEU A 67 9.19 12.76 16.10
CA LEU A 67 9.07 11.31 16.05
C LEU A 67 10.16 10.74 15.13
N ASP A 68 10.58 9.50 15.39
CA ASP A 68 11.41 8.76 14.42
C ASP A 68 10.64 8.58 13.10
N THR A 69 11.35 8.32 11.99
CA THR A 69 10.87 8.25 10.61
C THR A 69 9.63 7.36 10.40
N GLY A 70 9.32 6.45 11.32
CA GLY A 70 8.08 5.67 11.31
C GLY A 70 8.10 4.47 10.38
N LEU A 71 9.11 4.37 9.51
CA LEU A 71 9.44 3.14 8.80
C LEU A 71 9.83 2.04 9.78
N GLU A 72 10.46 2.37 10.92
CA GLU A 72 10.82 1.38 11.94
C GLU A 72 9.61 0.75 12.66
N ASN A 73 8.39 1.25 12.49
CA ASN A 73 7.20 0.67 13.14
C ASN A 73 6.36 -0.21 12.19
N GLY A 74 6.78 -0.45 10.94
CA GLY A 74 6.07 -1.35 10.04
C GLY A 74 6.01 -2.80 10.55
N VAL A 75 4.90 -3.50 10.27
CA VAL A 75 4.57 -4.91 10.60
C VAL A 75 5.37 -5.92 9.75
N ASP A 76 6.63 -5.61 9.44
CA ASP A 76 7.57 -6.57 8.86
C ASP A 76 8.75 -6.77 9.84
N ASP A 77 9.04 -8.03 10.15
CA ASP A 77 10.17 -8.43 10.99
C ASP A 77 11.51 -8.06 10.32
N ASP A 78 11.50 -7.90 8.99
CA ASP A 78 12.63 -7.38 8.25
C ASP A 78 12.66 -5.85 8.27
N ARG A 79 13.61 -5.29 9.02
CA ARG A 79 13.87 -3.83 9.09
C ARG A 79 14.05 -3.20 7.72
N GLU A 80 14.50 -3.96 6.73
CA GLU A 80 14.76 -3.46 5.37
C GLU A 80 13.50 -3.37 4.50
N ASN A 81 12.37 -3.99 4.87
CA ASN A 81 11.16 -4.03 4.04
C ASN A 81 9.98 -3.19 4.57
N ARG A 82 10.19 -2.41 5.64
CA ARG A 82 9.08 -1.75 6.32
C ARG A 82 8.47 -0.61 5.50
N LEU A 83 7.13 -0.59 5.49
CA LEU A 83 6.29 0.51 5.02
C LEU A 83 5.69 1.24 6.24
N PRO A 84 5.21 2.48 6.10
CA PRO A 84 4.49 3.18 7.16
C PRO A 84 3.32 2.35 7.73
N MET A 85 3.22 2.21 9.05
CA MET A 85 2.13 1.48 9.70
C MET A 85 0.73 1.97 9.25
N PRO A 86 0.43 3.29 9.16
CA PRO A 86 -0.88 3.74 8.70
C PRO A 86 -1.22 3.29 7.28
N LEU A 87 -0.24 3.24 6.36
CA LEU A 87 -0.45 2.72 5.01
C LEU A 87 -0.95 1.27 5.06
N MET A 88 -0.34 0.47 5.92
CA MET A 88 -0.65 -0.95 6.03
C MET A 88 -1.93 -1.22 6.80
N ASP A 89 -2.24 -0.41 7.81
CA ASP A 89 -3.50 -0.48 8.56
C ASP A 89 -4.67 -0.10 7.64
N SER A 90 -4.58 1.05 6.94
CA SER A 90 -5.59 1.46 5.96
C SER A 90 -5.73 0.46 4.81
N PHE A 91 -4.63 -0.17 4.40
CA PHE A 91 -4.68 -1.27 3.44
C PHE A 91 -5.44 -2.47 4.05
N GLY A 92 -5.09 -2.92 5.25
CA GLY A 92 -5.77 -4.02 5.94
C GLY A 92 -7.28 -3.79 6.11
N ASP A 93 -7.69 -2.57 6.44
CA ASP A 93 -9.10 -2.18 6.58
C ASP A 93 -9.85 -2.28 5.25
N CYS A 94 -9.21 -1.90 4.13
CA CYS A 94 -9.84 -2.00 2.81
C CYS A 94 -9.80 -3.42 2.23
N PHE A 95 -8.77 -4.21 2.58
CA PHE A 95 -8.48 -5.54 2.04
C PHE A 95 -8.96 -6.70 2.95
N GLY A 96 -9.75 -6.42 3.99
CA GLY A 96 -10.41 -7.43 4.81
C GLY A 96 -11.36 -8.35 4.01
N PRO A 97 -12.00 -9.36 4.64
CA PRO A 97 -13.01 -10.18 3.99
C PRO A 97 -14.16 -9.29 3.51
N GLN A 98 -14.40 -9.26 2.20
CA GLN A 98 -15.41 -8.39 1.59
C GLN A 98 -16.49 -9.26 0.99
N ASP A 99 -17.75 -8.89 1.22
CA ASP A 99 -18.93 -9.65 0.78
C ASP A 99 -19.13 -9.60 -0.75
N GLN A 100 -18.35 -8.78 -1.46
CA GLN A 100 -18.42 -8.62 -2.93
C GLN A 100 -17.07 -8.89 -3.57
N ALA A 101 -17.08 -9.69 -4.64
CA ALA A 101 -15.93 -9.86 -5.51
C ALA A 101 -15.73 -8.57 -6.32
N TYR A 102 -14.48 -8.10 -6.40
CA TYR A 102 -14.03 -6.83 -6.98
C TYR A 102 -14.24 -5.60 -6.09
N LEU A 103 -13.15 -5.21 -5.43
CA LEU A 103 -13.01 -3.86 -4.89
C LEU A 103 -11.87 -3.17 -5.64
N ARG A 104 -12.08 -1.92 -6.02
CA ARG A 104 -10.99 -1.04 -6.43
C ARG A 104 -10.64 -0.16 -5.25
N ILE A 105 -9.36 -0.01 -4.97
CA ILE A 105 -8.86 0.74 -3.83
C ILE A 105 -7.88 1.78 -4.36
N ARG A 106 -8.11 3.04 -4.00
CA ARG A 106 -7.28 4.16 -4.43
C ARG A 106 -6.73 4.90 -3.22
N LEU A 107 -5.52 5.43 -3.34
CA LEU A 107 -5.01 6.40 -2.37
C LEU A 107 -5.68 7.77 -2.61
N GLN A 108 -6.36 8.29 -1.59
CA GLN A 108 -6.90 9.65 -1.57
C GLN A 108 -6.31 10.41 -0.38
N GLY A 109 -5.35 11.30 -0.65
CA GLY A 109 -4.60 11.96 0.42
C GLY A 109 -3.77 10.95 1.20
N LEU A 110 -4.08 10.79 2.49
CA LEU A 110 -3.38 9.86 3.39
C LEU A 110 -4.13 8.54 3.63
N ASP A 111 -5.27 8.34 2.97
CA ASP A 111 -6.14 7.19 3.22
C ASP A 111 -6.31 6.34 1.95
N PHE A 112 -6.40 5.03 2.13
CA PHE A 112 -6.94 4.15 1.10
C PHE A 112 -8.47 4.17 1.17
N VAL A 113 -9.10 4.33 0.01
CA VAL A 113 -10.56 4.31 -0.09
C VAL A 113 -10.99 3.29 -1.12
N VAL A 114 -12.03 2.53 -0.78
CA VAL A 114 -12.74 1.68 -1.73
C VAL A 114 -13.52 2.59 -2.67
N VAL A 115 -13.26 2.46 -3.97
CA VAL A 115 -14.01 3.15 -5.02
C VAL A 115 -14.89 2.13 -5.75
N PRO A 116 -16.17 2.45 -6.00
CA PRO A 116 -17.04 1.57 -6.77
C PRO A 116 -16.43 1.35 -8.15
N ASP A 117 -16.51 0.14 -8.69
CA ASP A 117 -16.05 -0.10 -10.06
C ASP A 117 -16.76 0.85 -11.02
N ALA A 118 -16.01 1.44 -11.94
CA ALA A 118 -16.64 2.23 -12.99
C ALA A 118 -17.38 1.20 -13.82
N THR A 119 -18.71 1.15 -13.70
CA THR A 119 -19.53 0.26 -14.52
C THR A 119 -19.05 0.42 -15.97
N PRO A 120 -18.75 -0.68 -16.69
CA PRO A 120 -18.25 -0.61 -18.07
C PRO A 120 -19.07 0.31 -18.97
#